data_AF-A8SNL5-F1
#
_entry.id   AF-A8SNL5-F1
#
_cell.length_a   1.000
_cell.length_b   1.000
_cell.length_c   1.000
_cell.angle_alpha   90.00
_cell.angle_beta   90.00
_cell.angle_gamma   90.00
#
_symmetry.space_group_name_H-M   'P 1'
#
loop_
_entity.id
_entity.type
_entity.pdbx_description
1 polymer ?
#
loop_
_entity_poly.entity_id
_entity_poly.type
_entity_poly.pdbx_seq_one_letter_code
_entity_poly.pdbx_strand_id
1 'polypeptide(L)'
;MTNFKDLDFLVESLRKVDTGKNHILITGNIKVGKSTLLKAFIKKYYKNSKIDGIMTELVITDKFRIELFRYGTEERFVIGERESEMKFFDEVFLKKSYEFMDDFKNNDILIFDEIGNKELHLKEYCEKLLSIFEDNRIFAVLKKGGNPIVENLDKLENFVIFDLDKFYE
;
A
#
# COMPACT_ATOMS: atom_id res chain seq x y z
N MET A 1 -30.52 4.89 -0.89
CA MET A 1 -29.86 5.08 0.41
C MET A 1 -28.53 4.35 0.33
N THR A 2 -27.43 5.07 0.29
CA THR A 2 -26.10 4.47 0.34
C THR A 2 -25.95 3.85 1.73
N ASN A 3 -25.85 2.53 1.83
CA ASN A 3 -25.62 1.87 3.11
C ASN A 3 -24.22 2.24 3.59
N PHE A 4 -24.14 3.19 4.53
CA PHE A 4 -22.88 3.54 5.16
C PHE A 4 -22.48 2.37 6.07
N LYS A 5 -21.65 1.46 5.53
CA LYS A 5 -21.02 0.41 6.32
C LYS A 5 -19.96 1.06 7.18
N ASP A 6 -20.03 0.82 8.49
CA ASP A 6 -19.00 1.29 9.41
C ASP A 6 -17.68 0.55 9.18
N LEU A 7 -16.60 1.14 9.72
CA LEU A 7 -15.26 0.59 9.58
C LEU A 7 -15.14 -0.82 10.17
N ASP A 8 -15.88 -1.11 11.25
CA ASP A 8 -15.88 -2.41 11.90
C ASP A 8 -16.44 -3.50 10.98
N PHE A 9 -17.54 -3.22 10.28
CA PHE A 9 -18.10 -4.12 9.27
C PHE A 9 -17.08 -4.44 8.16
N LEU A 10 -16.35 -3.43 7.68
CA LEU A 10 -15.34 -3.62 6.63
C LEU A 10 -14.15 -4.45 7.13
N VAL A 11 -13.71 -4.20 8.36
CA VAL A 11 -12.64 -4.97 9.02
C VAL A 11 -13.03 -6.44 9.18
N GLU A 12 -14.26 -6.73 9.62
CA GLU A 12 -14.76 -8.11 9.72
C GLU A 12 -14.93 -8.76 8.34
N SER A 13 -15.36 -7.99 7.34
CA SER A 13 -15.50 -8.49 5.97
C SER A 13 -14.16 -8.85 5.35
N LEU A 14 -13.14 -8.02 5.58
CA LEU A 14 -11.77 -8.31 5.18
C LEU A 14 -11.22 -9.54 5.91
N ARG A 15 -11.55 -9.71 7.19
CA ARG A 15 -11.11 -10.87 7.96
C ARG A 15 -11.63 -12.20 7.40
N LYS A 16 -12.85 -12.22 6.84
CA LYS A 16 -13.44 -13.45 6.27
C LYS A 16 -12.68 -13.97 5.05
N VAL A 17 -11.98 -13.10 4.33
CA VAL A 17 -11.21 -13.48 3.12
C VAL A 17 -9.72 -13.64 3.40
N ASP A 18 -9.30 -13.44 4.64
CA ASP A 18 -7.93 -13.60 5.10
C ASP A 18 -7.69 -15.04 5.57
N THR A 19 -6.88 -15.78 4.80
CA THR A 19 -6.51 -17.18 5.07
C THR A 19 -5.31 -17.31 6.00
N GLY A 20 -4.70 -16.20 6.42
CA GLY A 20 -3.44 -16.17 7.16
C GLY A 20 -2.20 -16.39 6.30
N LYS A 21 -2.37 -16.77 5.02
CA LYS A 21 -1.26 -16.99 4.08
C LYS A 21 -1.34 -16.13 2.82
N ASN A 22 -2.54 -15.70 2.45
CA ASN A 22 -2.74 -14.91 1.25
C ASN A 22 -2.23 -13.48 1.39
N HIS A 23 -1.82 -12.90 0.26
CA HIS A 23 -1.68 -11.46 0.13
C HIS A 23 -3.06 -10.80 0.20
N ILE A 24 -3.11 -9.62 0.81
CA ILE A 24 -4.33 -8.80 0.88
C ILE A 24 -4.07 -7.54 0.07
N LEU A 25 -4.80 -7.39 -1.04
CA LEU A 25 -4.70 -6.25 -1.93
C LEU A 25 -5.99 -5.43 -1.83
N ILE A 26 -5.92 -4.25 -1.23
CA ILE A 26 -7.08 -3.39 -1.01
C ILE A 26 -7.16 -2.36 -2.14
N THR A 27 -8.27 -2.32 -2.87
CA THR A 27 -8.47 -1.35 -3.96
C THR A 27 -9.80 -0.63 -3.84
N GLY A 28 -10.02 0.35 -4.73
CA GLY A 28 -11.19 1.22 -4.73
C GLY A 28 -10.81 2.67 -5.06
N ASN A 29 -11.83 3.51 -5.22
CA ASN A 29 -11.66 4.91 -5.59
C ASN A 29 -10.82 5.73 -4.59
N ILE A 30 -10.31 6.88 -5.04
CA ILE A 30 -9.57 7.82 -4.19
C ILE A 30 -10.48 8.27 -3.03
N LYS A 31 -9.93 8.40 -1.82
CA LYS A 31 -10.64 8.81 -0.58
C LYS A 31 -11.73 7.87 -0.06
N VAL A 32 -11.81 6.63 -0.56
CA VAL A 32 -12.76 5.60 -0.05
C VAL A 32 -12.34 4.94 1.27
N GLY A 33 -11.18 5.32 1.83
CA GLY A 33 -10.71 4.84 3.14
C GLY A 33 -9.86 3.56 3.13
N LYS A 34 -9.21 3.23 2.00
CA LYS A 34 -8.37 2.01 1.85
C LYS A 34 -7.28 1.89 2.93
N SER A 35 -6.44 2.90 3.08
CA SER A 35 -5.35 2.92 4.07
C SER A 35 -5.91 2.93 5.50
N THR A 36 -7.07 3.55 5.72
CA THR A 36 -7.79 3.49 7.01
C THR A 36 -8.25 2.07 7.34
N LEU A 37 -8.82 1.34 6.38
CA LEU A 37 -9.22 -0.06 6.54
C LEU A 37 -8.00 -0.92 6.87
N LEU A 38 -6.91 -0.77 6.11
CA LEU A 38 -5.69 -1.54 6.33
C LEU A 38 -5.13 -1.34 7.75
N LYS A 39 -5.01 -0.08 8.18
CA LYS A 39 -4.54 0.28 9.53
C LYS A 39 -5.43 -0.32 10.62
N ALA A 40 -6.75 -0.24 10.47
CA ALA A 40 -7.70 -0.79 11.43
C ALA A 40 -7.63 -2.32 11.50
N PHE A 41 -7.50 -2.98 10.34
CA PHE A 41 -7.37 -4.42 10.22
C PHE A 41 -6.11 -4.95 10.91
N ILE A 42 -4.96 -4.31 10.65
CA ILE A 42 -3.69 -4.64 11.30
C ILE A 42 -3.79 -4.48 12.81
N LYS A 43 -4.32 -3.33 13.27
CA LYS A 43 -4.48 -3.04 14.69
C LYS A 43 -5.32 -4.09 15.41
N LYS A 44 -6.36 -4.61 14.76
CA LYS A 44 -7.29 -5.58 15.35
C LYS A 44 -6.72 -7.01 15.37
N TYR A 45 -6.15 -7.49 14.27
CA TYR A 45 -5.80 -8.92 14.12
C TYR A 45 -4.29 -9.21 14.11
N TYR A 46 -3.44 -8.21 13.86
CA TYR A 46 -2.00 -8.40 13.62
C TYR A 46 -1.12 -7.57 14.56
N LYS A 47 -1.66 -7.15 15.71
CA LYS A 47 -0.93 -6.33 16.71
C LYS A 47 0.39 -6.95 17.22
N ASN A 48 0.49 -8.28 17.18
CA ASN A 48 1.65 -9.03 17.67
C ASN A 48 2.54 -9.55 16.52
N SER A 49 2.18 -9.23 15.27
CA SER A 49 2.97 -9.63 14.11
C SER A 49 4.12 -8.68 13.91
N LYS A 50 5.24 -9.20 13.40
CA LYS A 50 6.35 -8.40 12.95
C LYS A 50 6.04 -7.84 11.57
N ILE A 51 5.68 -6.56 11.55
CA ILE A 51 5.23 -5.86 10.36
C ILE A 51 6.26 -4.80 9.97
N ASP A 52 6.54 -4.73 8.69
CA ASP A 52 7.42 -3.74 8.09
C ASP A 52 6.83 -3.30 6.75
N GLY A 53 7.45 -2.36 6.07
CA GLY A 53 6.97 -1.95 4.76
C GLY A 53 7.27 -0.51 4.40
N ILE A 54 6.73 -0.11 3.26
CA ILE A 54 6.89 1.23 2.71
C ILE A 54 5.52 1.91 2.67
N MET A 55 5.47 3.12 3.20
CA MET A 55 4.29 3.96 3.21
C MET A 55 4.60 5.23 2.43
N THR A 56 3.57 5.77 1.77
CA THR A 56 3.58 7.13 1.26
C THR A 56 2.46 7.93 1.88
N GLU A 57 2.69 9.22 2.10
CA GLU A 57 1.67 10.11 2.63
C GLU A 57 1.74 11.45 1.92
N LEU A 58 0.57 11.99 1.60
CA LEU A 58 0.43 13.35 1.14
C LEU A 58 0.40 14.29 2.36
N VAL A 59 1.39 15.15 2.45
CA VAL A 59 1.52 16.15 3.51
C VAL A 59 1.15 17.53 2.96
N ILE A 60 0.21 18.19 3.65
CA ILE A 60 -0.29 19.52 3.31
C ILE A 60 0.04 20.46 4.47
N THR A 61 1.14 21.20 4.33
CA THR A 61 1.56 22.27 5.24
C THR A 61 1.48 23.62 4.53
N ASP A 62 2.56 24.40 4.57
CA ASP A 62 2.87 25.52 3.67
C ASP A 62 3.04 25.08 2.20
N LYS A 63 3.39 23.81 1.98
CA LYS A 63 3.53 23.19 0.65
C LYS A 63 2.75 21.88 0.57
N PHE A 64 2.50 21.43 -0.66
CA PHE A 64 1.87 20.16 -0.94
C PHE A 64 2.95 19.17 -1.39
N ARG A 65 3.28 18.20 -0.54
CA ARG A 65 4.41 17.27 -0.75
C ARG A 65 4.01 15.82 -0.51
N ILE A 66 4.69 14.91 -1.19
CA ILE A 66 4.55 13.46 -0.99
C ILE A 66 5.78 12.99 -0.24
N GLU A 67 5.57 12.30 0.88
CA GLU A 67 6.62 11.75 1.71
C GLU A 67 6.60 10.22 1.64
N LEU A 68 7.79 9.63 1.56
CA LEU A 68 8.06 8.20 1.69
C LEU A 68 8.61 7.92 3.09
N PHE A 69 8.14 6.86 3.74
CA PHE A 69 8.66 6.44 5.04
C PHE A 69 8.50 4.94 5.25
N ARG A 70 9.34 4.38 6.12
CA ARG A 70 9.22 2.97 6.52
C ARG A 70 8.14 2.82 7.57
N TYR A 71 7.33 1.77 7.46
CA TYR A 71 6.26 1.48 8.40
C TYR A 71 6.81 1.41 9.84
N GLY A 72 6.14 2.10 10.77
CA GLY A 72 6.54 2.13 12.19
C GLY A 72 7.72 3.06 12.50
N THR A 73 8.22 3.82 11.52
CA THR A 73 9.31 4.80 11.71
C THR A 73 8.83 6.23 11.54
N GLU A 74 9.55 7.18 12.15
CA GLU A 74 9.28 8.61 12.01
C GLU A 74 10.13 9.27 10.91
N GLU A 75 11.12 8.56 10.36
CA GLU A 75 11.99 9.10 9.31
C GLU A 75 11.23 9.17 7.98
N ARG A 76 11.20 10.37 7.39
CA ARG A 76 10.44 10.67 6.18
C ARG A 76 11.30 11.34 5.13
N PHE A 77 11.07 10.97 3.88
CA PHE A 77 11.79 11.49 2.72
C PHE A 77 10.81 12.13 1.75
N VAL A 78 11.07 13.37 1.36
CA VAL A 78 10.26 14.02 0.32
C VAL A 78 10.56 13.35 -1.03
N ILE A 79 9.54 12.77 -1.63
CA ILE A 79 9.60 12.11 -2.95
C ILE A 79 8.76 12.85 -4.00
N GLY A 80 8.08 13.92 -3.60
CA GLY A 80 7.46 14.83 -4.55
C GLY A 80 7.03 16.12 -3.87
N GLU A 81 7.01 17.20 -4.64
CA GLU A 81 6.59 18.52 -4.17
C GLU A 81 5.84 19.23 -5.29
N ARG A 82 4.78 19.95 -4.92
CA ARG A 82 4.02 20.78 -5.83
C ARG A 82 4.45 22.23 -5.68
N GLU A 83 4.98 22.78 -6.76
CA GLU A 83 5.17 24.22 -6.93
C GLU A 83 3.97 24.79 -7.73
N SER A 84 3.99 24.62 -9.04
CA SER A 84 2.84 24.83 -9.94
C SER A 84 2.14 23.50 -10.23
N GLU A 85 2.94 22.52 -10.65
CA GLU A 85 2.58 21.13 -10.88
C GLU A 85 3.32 20.21 -9.91
N MET A 86 2.83 18.98 -9.78
CA MET A 86 3.47 17.98 -8.92
C MET A 86 4.73 17.44 -9.60
N LYS A 87 5.90 17.74 -9.03
CA LYS A 87 7.18 17.15 -9.42
C LYS A 87 7.47 15.94 -8.53
N PHE A 88 7.73 14.79 -9.14
CA PHE A 88 8.10 13.56 -8.43
C PHE A 88 9.63 13.38 -8.51
N PHE A 89 10.25 12.91 -7.44
CA PHE A 89 11.69 12.78 -7.29
C PHE A 89 12.11 11.31 -7.40
N ASP A 90 12.14 10.81 -8.63
CA ASP A 90 12.41 9.40 -8.96
C ASP A 90 13.66 8.84 -8.28
N GLU A 91 14.79 9.56 -8.36
CA GLU A 91 16.06 9.11 -7.79
C GLU A 91 15.99 8.93 -6.27
N VAL A 92 15.32 9.86 -5.57
CA VAL A 92 15.14 9.78 -4.11
C VAL A 92 14.21 8.63 -3.77
N PHE A 93 13.11 8.49 -4.51
CA PHE A 93 12.15 7.41 -4.32
C PHE A 93 12.78 6.03 -4.49
N LEU A 94 13.51 5.81 -5.60
CA LEU A 94 14.16 4.53 -5.89
C LEU A 94 15.21 4.19 -4.86
N LYS A 95 16.13 5.12 -4.60
CA LYS A 95 17.20 4.93 -3.62
C LYS A 95 16.64 4.54 -2.25
N LYS A 96 15.68 5.32 -1.75
CA LYS A 96 15.11 5.08 -0.42
C LYS A 96 14.22 3.86 -0.35
N SER A 97 13.46 3.59 -1.40
CA SER A 97 12.67 2.36 -1.46
C SER A 97 13.56 1.12 -1.45
N TYR A 98 14.66 1.11 -2.20
CA TYR A 98 15.59 -0.03 -2.23
C TYR A 98 16.34 -0.20 -0.91
N GLU A 99 16.80 0.90 -0.29
CA GLU A 99 17.37 0.87 1.06
C GLU A 99 16.41 0.19 2.05
N PHE A 100 15.12 0.53 2.01
CA PHE A 100 14.12 -0.13 2.86
C PHE A 100 13.88 -1.60 2.48
N MET A 101 13.75 -1.89 1.18
CA MET A 101 13.45 -3.23 0.67
C MET A 101 14.55 -4.24 0.98
N ASP A 102 15.82 -3.84 0.86
CA ASP A 102 16.97 -4.73 1.13
C ASP A 102 17.13 -5.03 2.64
N ASP A 103 16.53 -4.20 3.49
CA ASP A 103 16.49 -4.35 4.94
C ASP A 103 15.32 -5.20 5.45
N PHE A 104 14.38 -5.59 4.59
CA PHE A 104 13.26 -6.46 4.99
C PHE A 104 13.75 -7.87 5.31
N LYS A 105 13.74 -8.23 6.60
CA LYS A 105 14.20 -9.54 7.08
C LYS A 105 13.33 -10.05 8.22
N ASN A 106 12.97 -11.33 8.15
CA ASN A 106 12.19 -12.04 9.17
C ASN A 106 10.89 -11.32 9.52
N ASN A 107 10.14 -10.82 8.53
CA ASN A 107 8.87 -10.12 8.73
C ASN A 107 7.72 -11.11 8.50
N ASP A 108 6.65 -11.01 9.29
CA ASP A 108 5.44 -11.81 9.08
C ASP A 108 4.62 -11.25 7.90
N ILE A 109 4.60 -9.92 7.79
CA ILE A 109 3.82 -9.17 6.79
C ILE A 109 4.62 -7.95 6.35
N LEU A 110 4.67 -7.71 5.05
CA LEU A 110 5.12 -6.44 4.47
C LEU A 110 3.93 -5.61 4.01
N ILE A 111 3.98 -4.31 4.26
CA ILE A 111 2.94 -3.35 3.89
C ILE A 111 3.45 -2.44 2.79
N PHE A 112 2.59 -2.17 1.80
CA PHE A 112 2.84 -1.16 0.79
C PHE A 112 1.60 -0.29 0.59
N ASP A 113 1.68 0.99 0.94
CA ASP A 113 0.57 1.94 0.77
C ASP A 113 0.68 2.71 -0.55
N GLU A 114 -0.47 2.93 -1.18
CA GLU A 114 -0.65 3.66 -2.45
C GLU A 114 0.18 3.18 -3.66
N ILE A 115 0.31 1.87 -3.86
CA ILE A 115 0.92 1.35 -5.09
C ILE A 115 0.02 1.66 -6.30
N GLY A 116 0.67 2.01 -7.41
CA GLY A 116 0.07 2.28 -8.69
C GLY A 116 -0.16 3.78 -8.94
N ASN A 117 0.63 4.67 -8.34
CA ASN A 117 0.39 6.11 -8.43
C ASN A 117 1.41 6.87 -9.27
N LYS A 118 2.52 7.32 -8.66
CA LYS A 118 3.49 8.20 -9.31
C LYS A 118 4.72 7.45 -9.80
N GLU A 119 4.95 6.27 -9.28
CA GLU A 119 6.04 5.35 -9.57
C GLU A 119 5.79 4.43 -10.77
N LEU A 120 4.64 4.60 -11.45
CA LEU A 120 4.21 3.76 -12.57
C LEU A 120 5.18 3.71 -13.74
N HIS A 121 5.91 4.80 -13.99
CA HIS A 121 6.91 4.87 -15.05
C HIS A 121 8.22 4.18 -14.68
N LEU A 122 8.40 3.80 -13.41
CA LEU A 122 9.61 3.18 -12.87
C LEU A 122 9.51 1.64 -12.94
N LYS A 123 9.84 1.08 -14.11
CA LYS A 123 9.76 -0.36 -14.36
C LYS A 123 10.61 -1.18 -13.39
N GLU A 124 11.83 -0.73 -13.12
CA GLU A 124 12.76 -1.40 -12.19
C GLU A 124 12.19 -1.52 -10.77
N TYR A 125 11.48 -0.49 -10.31
CA TYR A 125 10.81 -0.52 -9.01
C TYR A 125 9.70 -1.57 -8.99
N CYS A 126 8.91 -1.64 -10.05
CA CYS A 126 7.84 -2.61 -10.17
C CYS A 126 8.38 -4.05 -10.17
N GLU A 127 9.48 -4.31 -10.88
CA GLU A 127 10.14 -5.62 -10.90
C GLU A 127 10.68 -6.01 -9.51
N LYS A 128 11.36 -5.09 -8.83
CA LYS A 128 11.84 -5.29 -7.45
C LYS A 128 10.68 -5.54 -6.50
N LEU A 129 9.60 -4.77 -6.59
CA LEU A 129 8.41 -4.93 -5.76
C LEU A 129 7.75 -6.30 -5.98
N LEU A 130 7.61 -6.75 -7.23
CA LEU A 130 7.08 -8.08 -7.54
C LEU A 130 7.95 -9.20 -6.95
N SER A 131 9.28 -9.10 -7.02
CA SER A 131 10.16 -10.11 -6.39
C SER A 131 9.94 -10.24 -4.88
N ILE A 132 9.57 -9.14 -4.20
CA ILE A 132 9.28 -9.17 -2.77
C ILE A 132 7.98 -9.92 -2.48
N PHE A 133 7.01 -9.86 -3.40
CA PHE A 133 5.72 -10.52 -3.25
C PHE A 133 5.84 -12.05 -3.37
N GLU A 134 6.87 -12.56 -4.06
CA GLU A 134 7.09 -14.01 -4.18
C GLU A 134 7.49 -14.66 -2.85
N ASP A 135 8.30 -13.95 -2.04
CA ASP A 135 8.89 -14.50 -0.81
C ASP A 135 8.18 -14.07 0.48
N ASN A 136 7.31 -13.05 0.42
CA ASN A 136 6.75 -12.43 1.61
C ASN A 136 5.23 -12.31 1.52
N ARG A 137 4.55 -12.49 2.65
CA ARG A 137 3.14 -12.15 2.74
C ARG A 137 2.96 -10.63 2.69
N ILE A 138 2.09 -10.15 1.80
CA ILE A 138 1.95 -8.71 1.51
C ILE A 138 0.56 -8.20 1.79
N PHE A 139 0.45 -7.08 2.50
CA PHE A 139 -0.76 -6.26 2.54
C PHE A 139 -0.51 -4.95 1.78
N ALA A 140 -1.25 -4.72 0.69
CA ALA A 140 -1.04 -3.56 -0.17
C ALA A 140 -2.31 -2.76 -0.38
N VAL A 141 -2.19 -1.44 -0.50
CA VAL A 141 -3.23 -0.56 -1.02
C VAL A 141 -2.92 -0.23 -2.47
N LEU A 142 -3.84 -0.58 -3.36
CA LEU A 142 -3.69 -0.44 -4.81
C LEU A 142 -4.59 0.67 -5.34
N LYS A 143 -4.06 1.50 -6.24
CA LYS A 143 -4.88 2.35 -7.12
C LYS A 143 -5.64 1.48 -8.13
N LYS A 144 -6.91 1.81 -8.37
CA LYS A 144 -7.84 1.00 -9.19
C LYS A 144 -7.49 0.94 -10.68
N GLY A 145 -6.67 1.86 -11.20
CA GLY A 145 -6.34 1.93 -12.63
C GLY A 145 -4.87 2.26 -12.89
N GLY A 146 -4.35 1.70 -14.00
CA GLY A 146 -2.98 1.90 -14.48
C GLY A 146 -1.91 1.33 -13.55
N ASN A 147 -2.23 0.30 -12.75
CA ASN A 147 -1.37 -0.22 -11.71
C ASN A 147 -0.61 -1.49 -12.19
N PRO A 148 0.73 -1.48 -12.26
CA PRO A 148 1.57 -2.59 -12.69
C PRO A 148 1.34 -3.83 -11.86
N ILE A 149 1.00 -3.71 -10.58
CA ILE A 149 0.63 -4.88 -9.77
C ILE A 149 -0.68 -5.47 -10.26
N VAL A 150 -1.68 -4.65 -10.59
CA VAL A 150 -2.97 -5.12 -11.15
C VAL A 150 -2.74 -5.82 -12.49
N GLU A 151 -1.83 -5.30 -13.31
CA GLU A 151 -1.46 -5.89 -14.60
C GLU A 151 -0.64 -7.17 -14.49
N ASN A 152 0.02 -7.40 -13.34
CA ASN A 152 0.85 -8.58 -13.06
C ASN A 152 0.23 -9.48 -11.97
N LEU A 153 -1.07 -9.35 -11.69
CA LEU A 153 -1.76 -10.20 -10.69
C LEU A 153 -1.70 -11.68 -11.05
N ASP A 154 -1.62 -12.00 -12.34
CA ASP A 154 -1.45 -13.36 -12.87
C ASP A 154 -0.16 -14.02 -12.39
N LYS A 155 0.85 -13.23 -12.02
CA LYS A 155 2.11 -13.71 -11.45
C LYS A 155 2.07 -13.90 -9.94
N LEU A 156 1.04 -13.37 -9.28
CA LEU A 156 0.86 -13.52 -7.84
C LEU A 156 0.03 -14.76 -7.54
N GLU A 157 0.62 -15.70 -6.82
CA GLU A 157 -0.15 -16.79 -6.24
C GLU A 157 -0.83 -16.34 -4.94
N ASN A 158 -1.97 -16.93 -4.62
CA ASN A 158 -2.60 -16.80 -3.30
C ASN A 158 -2.83 -15.34 -2.84
N PHE A 159 -3.56 -14.54 -3.61
CA PHE A 159 -3.97 -13.19 -3.21
C PHE A 159 -5.50 -13.05 -3.13
N VAL A 160 -5.95 -12.04 -2.39
CA VAL A 160 -7.32 -11.54 -2.47
C VAL A 160 -7.33 -10.06 -2.81
N ILE A 161 -8.20 -9.67 -3.75
CA ILE A 161 -8.51 -8.26 -4.01
C ILE A 161 -9.78 -7.88 -3.27
N PHE A 162 -9.63 -6.98 -2.31
CA PHE A 162 -10.73 -6.41 -1.55
C PHE A 162 -11.06 -5.02 -2.13
N ASP A 163 -12.01 -4.97 -3.07
CA ASP A 163 -12.47 -3.73 -3.70
C ASP A 163 -13.53 -3.05 -2.82
N LEU A 164 -13.17 -1.93 -2.20
CA LEU A 164 -14.08 -1.17 -1.32
C LEU A 164 -15.28 -0.60 -2.07
N ASP A 165 -15.16 -0.29 -3.36
CA ASP A 165 -16.27 0.34 -4.10
C ASP A 165 -17.50 -0.59 -4.12
N LYS A 166 -17.29 -1.91 -4.19
CA LYS A 166 -18.34 -2.94 -4.14
C LYS A 166 -19.12 -2.97 -2.82
N PHE A 167 -18.62 -2.32 -1.77
CA PHE A 167 -19.30 -2.26 -0.48
C PHE A 167 -20.20 -1.03 -0.36
N TYR A 168 -19.98 0.00 -1.17
CA TYR A 168 -20.72 1.27 -1.16
C TYR A 168 -21.69 1.43 -2.34
N GLU A 169 -21.70 0.48 -3.28
CA GLU A 169 -22.79 0.24 -4.24
C GLU A 169 -24.09 -0.19 -3.53
#